data_AF-A0A0D9WYT1-F1
#
_entry.id   AF-A0A0D9WYT1-F1
#
_cell.length_a   1.000
_cell.length_b   1.000
_cell.length_c   1.000
_cell.angle_alpha   90.00
_cell.angle_beta   90.00
_cell.angle_gamma   90.00
#
_symmetry.space_group_name_H-M   'P 1'
#
loop_
_entity.id
_entity.type
_entity.pdbx_description
1 polymer ?
#
loop_
_entity_poly.entity_id
_entity_poly.type
_entity_poly.pdbx_seq_one_letter_code
_entity_poly.pdbx_strand_id
1 'polypeptide(L)'
;MECAAKGLVAEPCAGEANRRCNGCGAVAYCSRAHQLVHRRFHKQECARLAEQMSRVDTLKNFPFTFSVEPPAPNQTFPSPRCFFLESFKLHQKGLWKSECICGPEVTSVKDLSISTDWSMGSTLCPCTDPENYVSTPLTSWKDYYRWRSLPLHSPVAVLLHWPLTLYHCVQLSHLQTSRLDGQDTLCIHYLGPEKELHQLVVFGELRALFPGVRLYIELVGPAVPKSRDGEVITISNYGHCSAGSCSCKSRIDSKDLSCSAVIFKLRKGLYHERYSDIVKDSNPHLIVAPNAGVAAYPSWMPTIEIIRKVGIPAIFTDFCEEAAHLASSCISSITGQPLRVPIQGSL
;
A
#
# COMPACT_ATOMS: atom_id res chain seq x y z
N MET A 1 -10.48 -10.24 19.66
CA MET A 1 -11.09 -10.82 18.43
C MET A 1 -12.57 -11.02 18.67
N GLU A 2 -13.40 -10.84 17.65
CA GLU A 2 -14.84 -11.13 17.76
C GLU A 2 -15.12 -12.63 17.70
N CYS A 3 -16.28 -13.03 18.23
CA CYS A 3 -16.75 -14.41 18.15
C CYS A 3 -17.18 -14.73 16.72
N ALA A 4 -16.58 -15.76 16.11
CA ALA A 4 -16.83 -16.14 14.72
C ALA A 4 -18.26 -16.67 14.44
N ALA A 5 -19.03 -16.95 15.49
CA ALA A 5 -20.44 -17.32 15.35
C ALA A 5 -21.41 -16.15 15.57
N LYS A 6 -20.91 -14.93 15.78
CA LYS A 6 -21.74 -13.74 15.99
C LYS A 6 -22.65 -13.55 14.78
N GLY A 7 -23.97 -13.47 15.01
CA GLY A 7 -24.98 -13.36 13.95
C GLY A 7 -25.41 -14.68 13.29
N LEU A 8 -24.77 -15.81 13.61
CA LEU A 8 -25.18 -17.14 13.13
C LEU A 8 -26.15 -17.85 14.09
N VAL A 9 -26.32 -17.31 15.29
CA VAL A 9 -27.16 -17.86 16.36
C VAL A 9 -28.03 -16.75 16.95
N ALA A 10 -29.24 -17.11 17.39
CA ALA A 10 -30.16 -16.18 18.06
C ALA A 10 -29.63 -15.74 19.44
N GLU A 11 -28.85 -16.60 20.10
CA GLU A 11 -28.26 -16.33 21.40
C GLU A 11 -27.15 -15.26 21.28
N PRO A 12 -27.16 -14.22 22.12
CA PRO A 12 -26.13 -13.19 22.09
C PRO A 12 -24.77 -13.74 22.56
N CYS A 13 -23.68 -13.11 22.11
CA CYS A 13 -22.35 -13.48 22.56
C CYS A 13 -22.18 -13.22 24.06
N ALA A 14 -21.74 -14.24 24.79
CA ALA A 14 -21.64 -14.21 26.27
C ALA A 14 -20.37 -13.55 26.82
N GLY A 15 -19.51 -12.96 25.97
CA GLY A 15 -18.25 -12.33 26.39
C GLY A 15 -17.16 -12.41 25.32
N GLU A 16 -15.91 -12.17 25.73
CA GLU A 16 -14.75 -12.20 24.85
C GLU A 16 -14.51 -13.59 24.21
N ALA A 17 -14.10 -13.58 22.94
CA ALA A 17 -13.82 -14.79 22.19
C ALA A 17 -12.43 -15.35 22.51
N ASN A 18 -12.29 -15.99 23.67
CA ASN A 18 -11.01 -16.53 24.16
C ASN A 18 -10.73 -17.98 23.72
N ARG A 19 -11.74 -18.70 23.21
CA ARG A 19 -11.56 -20.08 22.74
C ARG A 19 -11.20 -20.10 21.26
N ARG A 20 -9.99 -20.52 20.91
CA ARG A 20 -9.57 -20.69 19.52
C ARG A 20 -9.97 -22.05 18.95
N CYS A 21 -10.13 -22.14 17.63
CA CYS A 21 -10.25 -23.43 16.96
C CYS A 21 -8.96 -24.23 17.14
N ASN A 22 -9.04 -25.46 17.65
CA ASN A 22 -7.88 -26.32 17.87
C ASN A 22 -7.20 -26.79 16.56
N GLY A 23 -7.89 -26.70 15.43
CA GLY A 23 -7.32 -27.06 14.12
C GLY A 23 -6.47 -25.94 13.53
N CYS A 24 -7.07 -24.78 13.32
CA CYS A 24 -6.39 -23.67 12.64
C CYS A 24 -5.81 -22.60 13.55
N GLY A 25 -6.29 -22.45 14.79
CA GLY A 25 -5.91 -21.34 15.67
C GLY A 25 -6.38 -19.94 15.24
N ALA A 26 -6.90 -19.77 14.02
CA ALA A 26 -7.27 -18.48 13.44
C ALA A 26 -8.59 -17.91 13.99
N VAL A 27 -9.64 -18.74 14.08
CA VAL A 27 -10.98 -18.30 14.51
C VAL A 27 -11.18 -18.47 16.01
N ALA A 28 -11.97 -17.59 16.62
CA ALA A 28 -12.23 -17.59 18.05
C ALA A 28 -13.73 -17.56 18.40
N TYR A 29 -14.05 -18.07 19.59
CA TYR A 29 -15.42 -18.28 20.07
C TYR A 29 -15.56 -17.85 21.53
N CYS A 30 -16.69 -17.26 21.88
CA CYS A 30 -17.04 -16.96 23.28
C CYS A 30 -17.54 -18.20 24.04
N SER A 31 -18.05 -19.22 23.33
CA SER A 31 -18.59 -20.44 23.94
C SER A 31 -18.39 -21.68 23.07
N ARG A 32 -18.51 -22.87 23.69
CA ARG A 32 -18.48 -24.16 22.97
C ARG A 32 -19.69 -24.33 22.04
N ALA A 33 -20.85 -23.82 22.42
CA ALA A 33 -22.05 -23.86 21.60
C ALA A 33 -21.83 -23.12 20.26
N HIS A 34 -21.29 -21.89 20.33
CA HIS A 34 -20.97 -21.09 19.15
C HIS A 34 -19.94 -21.76 18.25
N GLN A 35 -18.94 -22.40 18.84
CA GLN A 35 -17.97 -23.21 18.09
C GLN A 35 -18.64 -24.35 17.33
N LEU A 36 -19.57 -25.09 17.95
CA LEU A 36 -20.26 -26.21 17.31
C LEU A 36 -21.14 -25.76 16.15
N VAL A 37 -21.80 -24.61 16.26
CA VAL A 37 -22.60 -24.04 15.18
C VAL A 37 -21.72 -23.62 14.01
N HIS A 38 -20.69 -22.80 14.27
CA HIS A 38 -19.82 -22.30 13.21
C HIS A 38 -18.96 -23.41 12.57
N ARG A 39 -18.66 -24.50 13.30
CA ARG A 39 -17.88 -25.65 12.80
C ARG A 39 -18.42 -26.20 11.47
N ARG A 40 -19.74 -26.14 11.23
CA ARG A 40 -20.36 -26.62 9.99
C ARG A 40 -19.90 -25.85 8.75
N PHE A 41 -19.67 -24.55 8.89
CA PHE A 41 -19.21 -23.65 7.82
C PHE A 41 -17.69 -23.60 7.78
N HIS A 42 -17.07 -23.43 8.95
CA HIS A 42 -15.62 -23.30 9.10
C HIS A 42 -14.83 -24.55 8.70
N LYS A 43 -15.42 -25.75 8.77
CA LYS A 43 -14.70 -27.02 8.50
C LYS A 43 -14.00 -27.02 7.14
N GLN A 44 -14.61 -26.41 6.12
CA GLN A 44 -14.06 -26.35 4.76
C GLN A 44 -12.82 -25.44 4.68
N GLU A 45 -12.80 -24.36 5.47
CA GLU A 45 -11.72 -23.36 5.50
C GLU A 45 -10.64 -23.66 6.54
N CYS A 46 -10.90 -24.58 7.49
CA CYS A 46 -10.04 -24.81 8.64
C CYS A 46 -8.61 -25.21 8.24
N ALA A 47 -8.44 -26.09 7.25
CA ALA A 47 -7.11 -26.53 6.80
C ALA A 47 -6.32 -25.37 6.17
N ARG A 48 -6.95 -24.60 5.30
CA ARG A 48 -6.36 -23.42 4.65
C ARG A 48 -5.94 -22.36 5.68
N LEU A 49 -6.82 -22.06 6.64
CA LEU A 49 -6.51 -21.13 7.73
C LEU A 49 -5.37 -21.65 8.61
N ALA A 50 -5.26 -22.97 8.82
CA ALA A 50 -4.14 -23.55 9.56
C ALA A 50 -2.80 -23.33 8.82
N GLU A 51 -2.79 -23.49 7.49
CA GLU A 51 -1.63 -23.22 6.65
C GLU A 51 -1.22 -21.74 6.69
N GLN A 52 -2.17 -20.81 6.63
CA GLN A 52 -1.88 -19.38 6.83
C GLN A 52 -1.30 -19.11 8.21
N MET A 53 -1.90 -19.68 9.26
CA MET A 53 -1.43 -19.52 10.63
C MET A 53 -0.03 -20.09 10.85
N SER A 54 0.38 -21.12 10.10
CA SER A 54 1.73 -21.67 10.15
C SER A 54 2.82 -20.71 9.65
N ARG A 55 2.44 -19.69 8.85
CA ARG A 55 3.36 -18.70 8.27
C ARG A 55 3.43 -17.39 9.05
N VAL A 56 2.63 -17.24 10.11
CA VAL A 56 2.53 -15.98 10.89
C VAL A 56 3.89 -15.50 11.39
N ASP A 57 4.74 -16.40 11.89
CA ASP A 57 6.05 -16.02 12.42
C ASP A 57 7.00 -15.53 11.31
N THR A 58 6.88 -16.10 10.10
CA THR A 58 7.64 -15.63 8.94
C THR A 58 7.15 -14.27 8.46
N LEU A 59 5.82 -14.06 8.40
CA LEU A 59 5.20 -12.80 7.98
C LEU A 59 5.44 -11.64 8.96
N LYS A 60 5.78 -11.95 10.22
CA LYS A 60 6.15 -10.94 11.24
C LYS A 60 7.65 -10.67 11.29
N ASN A 61 8.47 -11.45 10.58
CA ASN A 61 9.92 -11.37 10.65
C ASN A 61 10.46 -10.26 9.73
N PHE A 62 10.24 -9.01 10.11
CA PHE A 62 10.81 -7.85 9.42
C PHE A 62 12.24 -7.59 9.88
N PRO A 63 13.13 -7.07 9.01
CA PRO A 63 14.53 -6.79 9.37
C PRO A 63 14.69 -5.56 10.26
N PHE A 64 13.60 -4.92 10.68
CA PHE A 64 13.62 -3.65 11.39
C PHE A 64 13.92 -3.82 12.87
N THR A 65 14.68 -2.88 13.43
CA THR A 65 14.98 -2.87 14.88
C THR A 65 13.94 -2.09 15.69
N PHE A 66 12.92 -1.52 15.04
CA PHE A 66 11.89 -0.67 15.66
C PHE A 66 10.56 -1.40 15.93
N SER A 67 10.61 -2.73 15.96
CA SER A 67 9.50 -3.60 16.32
C SER A 67 9.30 -3.61 17.84
N VAL A 68 8.80 -2.51 18.40
CA VAL A 68 8.48 -2.41 19.84
C VAL A 68 7.01 -2.73 20.05
N GLU A 69 6.70 -3.59 21.02
CA GLU A 69 5.31 -3.79 21.45
C GLU A 69 4.75 -2.44 21.96
N PRO A 70 3.68 -1.93 21.34
CA PRO A 70 3.12 -0.65 21.76
C PRO A 70 2.51 -0.81 23.17
N PRO A 71 2.72 0.16 24.07
CA PRO A 71 1.99 0.19 25.33
C PRO A 71 0.48 0.26 25.05
N ALA A 72 -0.32 -0.22 26.00
CA ALA A 72 -1.78 -0.12 25.91
C ALA A 72 -2.19 1.35 25.64
N PRO A 73 -3.20 1.59 24.79
CA PRO A 73 -3.67 2.95 24.50
C PRO A 73 -3.97 3.70 25.80
N ASN A 74 -3.45 4.91 25.92
CA ASN A 74 -3.66 5.77 27.09
C ASN A 74 -4.05 7.18 26.63
N GLN A 75 -4.33 8.08 27.57
CA GLN A 75 -4.73 9.46 27.26
C GLN A 75 -3.64 10.25 26.49
N THR A 76 -2.38 9.80 26.53
CA THR A 76 -1.24 10.47 25.89
C THR A 76 -1.08 10.08 24.42
N PHE A 77 -1.36 8.82 24.06
CA PHE A 77 -1.27 8.34 22.68
C PHE A 77 -2.53 7.56 22.27
N PRO A 78 -3.38 8.14 21.41
CA PRO A 78 -4.68 7.56 21.05
C PRO A 78 -4.57 6.35 20.12
N SER A 79 -3.38 6.04 19.60
CA SER A 79 -3.12 4.81 18.86
C SER A 79 -1.67 4.34 19.01
N PRO A 80 -1.40 3.03 18.84
CA PRO A 80 -0.05 2.48 18.72
C PRO A 80 0.81 3.18 17.68
N ARG A 81 0.20 3.63 16.57
CA ARG A 81 0.88 4.32 15.48
C ARG A 81 1.36 5.71 15.90
N CYS A 82 0.57 6.44 16.70
CA CYS A 82 0.99 7.72 17.26
C CYS A 82 2.16 7.55 18.22
N PHE A 83 2.10 6.57 19.12
CA PHE A 83 3.21 6.25 20.03
C PHE A 83 4.48 5.90 19.26
N PHE A 84 4.37 5.03 18.25
CA PHE A 84 5.48 4.66 17.37
C PHE A 84 6.13 5.91 16.74
N LEU A 85 5.34 6.79 16.11
CA LEU A 85 5.89 7.98 15.45
C LEU A 85 6.47 8.98 16.45
N GLU A 86 5.92 9.08 17.65
CA GLU A 86 6.48 9.91 18.72
C GLU A 86 7.86 9.40 19.17
N SER A 87 8.07 8.08 19.23
CA SER A 87 9.38 7.51 19.58
C SER A 87 10.50 7.95 18.62
N PHE A 88 10.14 8.32 17.39
CA PHE A 88 11.03 8.91 16.38
C PHE A 88 10.94 10.44 16.29
N LYS A 89 10.11 11.09 17.12
CA LYS A 89 9.78 12.52 17.08
C LYS A 89 9.17 12.96 15.73
N LEU A 90 8.44 12.07 15.06
CA LEU A 90 7.81 12.28 13.74
C LEU A 90 6.30 12.49 13.82
N HIS A 91 5.72 12.28 14.99
CA HIS A 91 4.29 12.46 15.22
C HIS A 91 3.82 13.84 14.76
N GLN A 92 2.80 13.88 13.88
CA GLN A 92 2.23 15.10 13.31
C GLN A 92 3.23 16.00 12.54
N LYS A 93 4.32 15.45 11.99
CA LYS A 93 5.33 16.21 11.22
C LYS A 93 5.43 15.77 9.76
N GLY A 94 5.69 16.74 8.89
CA GLY A 94 6.01 16.49 7.47
C GLY A 94 5.08 15.47 6.79
N LEU A 95 5.70 14.53 6.08
CA LEU A 95 5.06 13.40 5.40
C LEU A 95 4.34 12.40 6.33
N TRP A 96 4.62 12.43 7.63
CA TRP A 96 4.12 11.46 8.62
C TRP A 96 2.76 11.84 9.21
N LYS A 97 2.27 13.05 8.97
CA LYS A 97 0.99 13.53 9.50
C LYS A 97 -0.17 12.58 9.20
N SER A 98 -0.24 12.08 7.97
CA SER A 98 -1.30 11.18 7.49
C SER A 98 -1.23 9.76 8.07
N GLU A 99 -0.17 9.44 8.81
CA GLU A 99 -0.06 8.17 9.51
C GLU A 99 -0.76 8.15 10.88
N CYS A 100 -1.22 9.29 11.36
CA CYS A 100 -1.90 9.43 12.65
C CYS A 100 -3.38 9.78 12.51
N ILE A 101 -4.20 9.19 13.38
CA ILE A 101 -5.65 9.47 13.45
C ILE A 101 -6.02 10.61 14.40
N CYS A 102 -5.04 11.18 15.12
CA CYS A 102 -5.27 12.15 16.19
C CYS A 102 -4.93 13.59 15.84
N GLY A 103 -4.61 13.85 14.57
CA GLY A 103 -4.47 15.20 14.08
C GLY A 103 -5.85 15.83 13.88
N PRO A 104 -5.93 17.17 13.78
CA PRO A 104 -7.13 17.79 13.24
C PRO A 104 -7.41 17.19 11.85
N GLU A 105 -8.68 16.91 11.54
CA GLU A 105 -9.05 16.55 10.18
C GLU A 105 -8.47 17.60 9.22
N VAL A 106 -7.97 17.17 8.07
CA VAL A 106 -7.40 18.06 7.05
C VAL A 106 -8.53 18.98 6.57
N THR A 107 -8.67 20.13 7.22
CA THR A 107 -9.81 21.04 7.03
C THR A 107 -9.67 21.91 5.77
N SER A 108 -8.49 21.96 5.16
CA SER A 108 -8.21 22.83 4.03
C SER A 108 -7.52 22.11 2.87
N VAL A 109 -7.96 22.42 1.65
CA VAL A 109 -7.32 21.99 0.40
C VAL A 109 -5.85 22.45 0.32
N LYS A 110 -5.47 23.52 1.04
CA LYS A 110 -4.08 24.00 1.12
C LYS A 110 -3.18 23.10 1.99
N ASP A 111 -3.74 22.34 2.92
CA ASP A 111 -3.00 21.36 3.73
C ASP A 111 -2.70 20.07 2.95
N LEU A 112 -3.35 19.89 1.80
CA LEU A 112 -3.00 18.89 0.79
C LEU A 112 -1.82 19.32 -0.08
N SER A 113 -1.25 20.52 0.16
CA SER A 113 0.01 20.90 -0.45
C SER A 113 1.04 19.82 -0.14
N ILE A 114 1.76 19.44 -1.18
CA ILE A 114 2.71 18.33 -1.19
C ILE A 114 3.76 18.61 -0.10
N SER A 115 3.61 17.98 1.07
CA SER A 115 4.66 18.05 2.08
C SER A 115 5.88 17.37 1.51
N THR A 116 7.00 18.08 1.47
CA THR A 116 8.26 17.55 0.94
C THR A 116 9.22 17.17 2.04
N ASP A 117 8.88 17.36 3.31
CA ASP A 117 9.82 17.16 4.41
C ASP A 117 9.66 15.79 5.06
N TRP A 118 10.75 15.02 5.05
CA TRP A 118 10.87 13.78 5.83
C TRP A 118 10.94 14.04 7.33
N SER A 119 11.25 15.26 7.77
CA SER A 119 11.44 15.63 9.17
C SER A 119 12.47 14.75 9.91
N MET A 120 13.42 14.19 9.16
CA MET A 120 14.49 13.30 9.65
C MET A 120 15.86 13.75 9.14
N GLY A 121 16.93 13.31 9.81
CA GLY A 121 18.30 13.53 9.35
C GLY A 121 18.56 12.87 7.99
N SER A 122 19.53 13.40 7.23
CA SER A 122 19.87 12.92 5.89
C SER A 122 20.28 11.45 5.84
N THR A 123 20.86 10.92 6.92
CA THR A 123 21.26 9.51 7.01
C THR A 123 20.10 8.54 7.27
N LEU A 124 18.89 9.06 7.55
CA LEU A 124 17.71 8.28 7.86
C LEU A 124 16.66 8.32 6.76
N CYS A 125 16.82 9.15 5.72
CA CYS A 125 15.82 9.26 4.66
C CYS A 125 16.44 9.29 3.27
N PRO A 126 15.73 8.77 2.25
CA PRO A 126 16.16 8.83 0.85
C PRO A 126 15.91 10.24 0.28
N CYS A 127 16.71 11.23 0.72
CA CYS A 127 16.53 12.64 0.35
C CYS A 127 17.38 13.09 -0.85
N THR A 128 18.28 12.24 -1.35
CA THR A 128 19.16 12.49 -2.50
C THR A 128 19.13 11.30 -3.44
N ASP A 129 19.74 11.39 -4.63
CA ASP A 129 19.91 10.22 -5.49
C ASP A 129 20.68 9.08 -4.78
N PRO A 130 20.41 7.82 -5.13
CA PRO A 130 21.19 6.69 -4.65
C PRO A 130 22.59 6.71 -5.26
N GLU A 131 23.54 6.04 -4.60
CA GLU A 131 24.93 5.97 -5.08
C GLU A 131 25.07 5.11 -6.33
N ASN A 132 24.20 4.11 -6.51
CA ASN A 132 24.28 3.13 -7.59
C ASN A 132 22.89 2.81 -8.15
N TYR A 133 22.81 2.46 -9.43
CA TYR A 133 21.60 1.89 -10.03
C TYR A 133 21.27 0.52 -9.42
N VAL A 134 19.99 0.18 -9.41
CA VAL A 134 19.53 -1.16 -9.00
C VAL A 134 20.05 -2.17 -10.03
N SER A 135 21.07 -2.94 -9.65
CA SER A 135 21.70 -3.93 -10.54
C SER A 135 20.96 -5.28 -10.54
N THR A 136 20.22 -5.57 -9.46
CA THR A 136 19.42 -6.80 -9.30
C THR A 136 18.07 -6.42 -8.72
N PRO A 137 16.96 -7.06 -9.14
CA PRO A 137 15.64 -6.75 -8.60
C PRO A 137 15.62 -6.80 -7.07
N LEU A 138 15.10 -5.75 -6.43
CA LEU A 138 14.96 -5.69 -4.98
C LEU A 138 13.85 -6.66 -4.52
N THR A 139 14.21 -7.65 -3.70
CA THR A 139 13.32 -8.73 -3.25
C THR A 139 13.03 -8.75 -1.75
N SER A 140 13.61 -7.82 -0.98
CA SER A 140 13.32 -7.68 0.45
C SER A 140 13.54 -6.24 0.92
N TRP A 141 12.95 -5.85 2.07
CA TRP A 141 13.32 -4.61 2.75
C TRP A 141 14.81 -4.51 3.04
N LYS A 142 15.47 -5.62 3.37
CA LYS A 142 16.91 -5.64 3.63
C LYS A 142 17.71 -5.27 2.39
N ASP A 143 17.26 -5.69 1.21
CA ASP A 143 17.90 -5.34 -0.06
C ASP A 143 17.69 -3.86 -0.38
N TYR A 144 16.47 -3.34 -0.21
CA TYR A 144 16.20 -1.91 -0.39
C TYR A 144 17.04 -1.04 0.56
N TYR A 145 17.04 -1.34 1.87
CA TYR A 145 17.78 -0.56 2.86
C TYR A 145 19.29 -0.61 2.59
N ARG A 146 19.82 -1.77 2.18
CA ARG A 146 21.22 -1.91 1.77
C ARG A 146 21.54 -1.06 0.54
N TRP A 147 20.71 -1.16 -0.50
CA TRP A 147 20.88 -0.39 -1.74
C TRP A 147 20.83 1.11 -1.49
N ARG A 148 19.95 1.55 -0.58
CA ARG A 148 19.77 2.96 -0.24
C ARG A 148 20.73 3.47 0.84
N SER A 149 21.65 2.64 1.33
CA SER A 149 22.55 2.95 2.43
C SER A 149 21.83 3.45 3.70
N LEU A 150 20.64 2.88 3.97
CA LEU A 150 19.81 3.24 5.12
C LEU A 150 19.99 2.24 6.27
N PRO A 151 20.07 2.72 7.53
CA PRO A 151 20.10 1.83 8.68
C PRO A 151 18.72 1.21 8.93
N LEU A 152 18.67 -0.05 9.38
CA LEU A 152 17.42 -0.79 9.64
C LEU A 152 16.58 -0.21 10.79
N HIS A 153 17.12 0.72 11.56
CA HIS A 153 16.37 1.49 12.54
C HIS A 153 15.67 2.73 11.95
N SER A 154 15.90 3.06 10.68
CA SER A 154 15.17 4.14 10.00
C SER A 154 13.72 3.73 9.74
N PRO A 155 12.72 4.53 10.14
CA PRO A 155 11.31 4.17 10.02
C PRO A 155 10.74 4.36 8.60
N VAL A 156 11.56 4.70 7.59
CA VAL A 156 11.06 5.07 6.24
C VAL A 156 10.21 4.00 5.57
N ALA A 157 10.34 2.72 5.92
CA ALA A 157 9.48 1.65 5.41
C ALA A 157 7.99 1.93 5.60
N VAL A 158 7.62 2.67 6.66
CA VAL A 158 6.26 3.12 6.94
C VAL A 158 5.67 3.99 5.83
N LEU A 159 6.49 4.71 5.06
CA LEU A 159 6.04 5.53 3.93
C LEU A 159 6.42 4.90 2.59
N LEU A 160 7.60 4.29 2.50
CA LEU A 160 8.13 3.70 1.28
C LEU A 160 7.42 2.42 0.84
N HIS A 161 6.59 1.81 1.70
CA HIS A 161 5.85 0.63 1.28
C HIS A 161 4.92 0.97 0.09
N TRP A 162 4.43 2.20 -0.06
CA TRP A 162 3.64 2.61 -1.22
C TRP A 162 4.40 2.49 -2.54
N PRO A 163 5.51 3.24 -2.77
CA PRO A 163 6.27 3.10 -4.02
C PRO A 163 6.90 1.72 -4.18
N LEU A 164 7.35 1.06 -3.11
CA LEU A 164 7.98 -0.25 -3.22
C LEU A 164 6.98 -1.37 -3.56
N THR A 165 5.74 -1.26 -3.07
CA THR A 165 4.65 -2.13 -3.55
C THR A 165 4.41 -1.89 -5.03
N LEU A 166 4.38 -0.63 -5.48
CA LEU A 166 4.18 -0.32 -6.89
C LEU A 166 5.33 -0.86 -7.76
N TYR A 167 6.57 -0.70 -7.31
CA TYR A 167 7.75 -1.29 -7.95
C TYR A 167 7.60 -2.81 -8.08
N HIS A 168 7.20 -3.49 -7.00
CA HIS A 168 7.01 -4.94 -7.01
C HIS A 168 5.88 -5.37 -7.96
N CYS A 169 4.75 -4.64 -7.98
CA CYS A 169 3.65 -4.88 -8.94
C CYS A 169 4.14 -4.77 -10.39
N VAL A 170 4.97 -3.79 -10.70
CA VAL A 170 5.55 -3.64 -12.04
C VAL A 170 6.49 -4.82 -12.36
N GLN A 171 7.36 -5.23 -11.44
CA GLN A 171 8.20 -6.42 -11.64
C GLN A 171 7.36 -7.68 -11.92
N LEU A 172 6.26 -7.88 -11.18
CA LEU A 172 5.33 -8.99 -11.40
C LEU A 172 4.64 -8.93 -12.76
N SER A 173 4.30 -7.72 -13.26
CA SER A 173 3.66 -7.57 -14.57
C SER A 173 4.64 -7.80 -15.74
N HIS A 174 5.91 -7.42 -15.58
CA HIS A 174 6.98 -7.70 -16.56
C HIS A 174 7.20 -9.21 -16.76
N LEU A 175 7.16 -10.00 -15.68
CA LEU A 175 7.24 -11.46 -15.77
C LEU A 175 6.08 -12.08 -16.58
N GLN A 176 4.96 -11.36 -16.72
CA GLN A 176 3.77 -11.82 -17.44
C GLN A 176 3.64 -11.28 -18.86
N THR A 177 4.37 -10.22 -19.22
CA THR A 177 4.19 -9.53 -20.50
C THR A 177 5.54 -9.20 -21.14
N SER A 178 5.82 -9.83 -22.28
CA SER A 178 7.02 -9.57 -23.11
C SER A 178 7.00 -8.20 -23.82
N ARG A 179 6.16 -7.25 -23.38
CA ARG A 179 5.70 -6.09 -24.17
C ARG A 179 6.20 -4.73 -23.69
N LEU A 180 7.01 -4.69 -22.63
CA LEU A 180 7.54 -3.42 -22.11
C LEU A 180 8.96 -3.11 -22.59
N ASP A 181 9.55 -3.99 -23.41
CA ASP A 181 10.82 -3.73 -24.08
C ASP A 181 10.65 -2.60 -25.11
N GLY A 182 11.25 -1.44 -24.85
CA GLY A 182 11.36 -0.32 -25.78
C GLY A 182 10.37 0.84 -25.61
N GLN A 183 9.62 0.92 -24.51
CA GLN A 183 8.77 2.08 -24.22
C GLN A 183 9.43 3.07 -23.25
N ASP A 184 9.59 4.32 -23.69
CA ASP A 184 10.12 5.42 -22.87
C ASP A 184 9.16 5.85 -21.74
N THR A 185 7.92 5.37 -21.74
CA THR A 185 6.86 5.80 -20.80
C THR A 185 6.03 4.63 -20.28
N LEU A 186 5.98 4.47 -18.96
CA LEU A 186 5.13 3.51 -18.27
C LEU A 186 3.92 4.23 -17.64
N CYS A 187 2.77 4.12 -18.31
CA CYS A 187 1.47 4.53 -17.79
C CYS A 187 0.86 3.48 -16.83
N ILE A 188 0.54 3.89 -15.60
CA ILE A 188 -0.10 3.08 -14.56
C ILE A 188 -1.37 3.78 -14.09
N HIS A 189 -2.46 3.03 -13.93
CA HIS A 189 -3.61 3.50 -13.16
C HIS A 189 -3.54 2.97 -11.73
N TYR A 190 -3.50 3.88 -10.76
CA TYR A 190 -3.48 3.59 -9.34
C TYR A 190 -4.87 3.81 -8.76
N LEU A 191 -5.53 2.76 -8.30
CA LEU A 191 -6.93 2.80 -7.90
C LEU A 191 -7.08 2.90 -6.38
N GLY A 192 -7.98 3.78 -5.93
CA GLY A 192 -8.32 3.94 -4.51
C GLY A 192 -7.23 4.59 -3.65
N PRO A 193 -6.56 5.67 -4.09
CA PRO A 193 -5.59 6.37 -3.24
C PRO A 193 -6.28 6.99 -2.01
N GLU A 194 -5.65 6.90 -0.84
CA GLU A 194 -6.14 7.53 0.39
C GLU A 194 -5.03 8.40 1.01
N LYS A 195 -4.18 7.79 1.84
CA LYS A 195 -3.06 8.48 2.50
C LYS A 195 -2.01 8.96 1.50
N GLU A 196 -1.85 8.22 0.41
CA GLU A 196 -0.91 8.45 -0.67
C GLU A 196 -1.10 9.83 -1.31
N LEU A 197 -2.33 10.36 -1.33
CA LEU A 197 -2.63 11.71 -1.84
C LEU A 197 -1.88 12.82 -1.09
N HIS A 198 -1.48 12.56 0.16
CA HIS A 198 -0.71 13.48 1.02
C HIS A 198 0.79 13.18 1.00
N GLN A 199 1.18 12.05 0.40
CA GLN A 199 2.53 11.48 0.46
C GLN A 199 3.13 11.28 -0.94
N LEU A 200 2.62 11.97 -1.97
CA LEU A 200 3.05 11.82 -3.36
C LEU A 200 4.57 12.01 -3.56
N VAL A 201 5.25 12.82 -2.73
CA VAL A 201 6.71 12.98 -2.77
C VAL A 201 7.46 11.69 -2.52
N VAL A 202 6.89 10.80 -1.70
CA VAL A 202 7.50 9.50 -1.37
C VAL A 202 7.63 8.65 -2.63
N PHE A 203 6.71 8.80 -3.59
CA PHE A 203 6.80 8.14 -4.89
C PHE A 203 7.93 8.68 -5.78
N GLY A 204 8.58 9.79 -5.41
CA GLY A 204 9.82 10.25 -6.04
C GLY A 204 10.94 9.20 -6.00
N GLU A 205 10.87 8.23 -5.08
CA GLU A 205 11.81 7.10 -5.04
C GLU A 205 11.73 6.22 -6.31
N LEU A 206 10.58 6.17 -6.99
CA LEU A 206 10.41 5.39 -8.23
C LEU A 206 11.33 5.86 -9.36
N ARG A 207 11.78 7.12 -9.33
CA ARG A 207 12.72 7.69 -10.31
C ARG A 207 14.03 6.89 -10.36
N ALA A 208 14.51 6.48 -9.19
CA ALA A 208 15.72 5.70 -9.04
C ALA A 208 15.49 4.21 -9.33
N LEU A 209 14.29 3.71 -9.08
CA LEU A 209 13.92 2.31 -9.31
C LEU A 209 13.63 1.99 -10.78
N PHE A 210 13.31 3.01 -11.59
CA PHE A 210 13.04 2.90 -13.01
C PHE A 210 13.87 3.91 -13.83
N PRO A 211 15.22 3.75 -13.87
CA PRO A 211 16.08 4.68 -14.57
C PRO A 211 15.74 4.72 -16.07
N GLY A 212 15.67 5.94 -16.64
CA GLY A 212 15.34 6.13 -18.05
C GLY A 212 13.86 5.93 -18.43
N VAL A 213 12.97 5.54 -17.51
CA VAL A 213 11.54 5.34 -17.80
C VAL A 213 10.72 6.51 -17.27
N ARG A 214 9.92 7.14 -18.12
CA ARG A 214 8.96 8.16 -17.69
C ARG A 214 7.75 7.50 -17.05
N LEU A 215 7.55 7.71 -15.76
CA LEU A 215 6.39 7.18 -15.05
C LEU A 215 5.22 8.15 -15.13
N TYR A 216 4.10 7.68 -15.64
CA TYR A 216 2.84 8.41 -15.63
C TYR A 216 1.82 7.62 -14.80
N ILE A 217 1.40 8.16 -13.66
CA ILE A 217 0.54 7.47 -12.70
C ILE A 217 -0.76 8.25 -12.56
N GLU A 218 -1.87 7.69 -13.04
CA GLU A 218 -3.18 8.29 -12.88
C GLU A 218 -3.84 7.71 -11.63
N LEU A 219 -3.94 8.53 -10.57
CA LEU A 219 -4.56 8.12 -9.31
C LEU A 219 -6.08 8.37 -9.38
N VAL A 220 -6.86 7.31 -9.31
CA VAL A 220 -8.31 7.34 -9.50
C VAL A 220 -9.02 6.81 -8.26
N GLY A 221 -9.85 7.64 -7.62
CA GLY A 221 -10.65 7.17 -6.50
C GLY A 221 -11.59 8.21 -5.90
N PRO A 222 -12.55 7.77 -5.06
CA PRO A 222 -13.52 8.64 -4.44
C PRO A 222 -12.91 9.62 -3.43
N ALA A 223 -11.79 9.23 -2.79
CA ALA A 223 -11.07 10.04 -1.81
C ALA A 223 -10.30 11.22 -2.44
N VAL A 224 -10.11 11.25 -3.76
CA VAL A 224 -9.54 12.42 -4.44
C VAL A 224 -10.48 13.62 -4.21
N PRO A 225 -9.97 14.75 -3.70
CA PRO A 225 -10.77 15.95 -3.47
C PRO A 225 -11.29 16.54 -4.78
N LYS A 226 -12.54 17.01 -4.78
CA LYS A 226 -13.18 17.55 -5.99
C LYS A 226 -12.41 18.74 -6.58
N SER A 227 -11.80 19.56 -5.73
CA SER A 227 -10.97 20.70 -6.12
C SER A 227 -9.67 20.31 -6.84
N ARG A 228 -9.24 19.05 -6.73
CA ARG A 228 -7.99 18.53 -7.32
C ARG A 228 -8.27 17.57 -8.48
N ASP A 229 -9.53 17.37 -8.87
CA ASP A 229 -9.87 16.53 -10.01
C ASP A 229 -9.26 17.11 -11.30
N GLY A 230 -8.50 16.29 -12.02
CA GLY A 230 -7.74 16.68 -13.22
C GLY A 230 -6.38 17.32 -12.95
N GLU A 231 -5.99 17.56 -11.69
CA GLU A 231 -4.68 18.14 -11.36
C GLU A 231 -3.54 17.24 -11.83
N VAL A 232 -2.54 17.85 -12.48
CA VAL A 232 -1.31 17.18 -12.91
C VAL A 232 -0.16 17.66 -12.03
N ILE A 233 0.57 16.72 -11.44
CA ILE A 233 1.66 16.96 -10.50
C ILE A 233 2.91 16.30 -11.04
N THR A 234 4.05 16.99 -10.98
CA THR A 234 5.34 16.43 -11.41
C THR A 234 6.28 16.36 -10.22
N ILE A 235 6.76 15.17 -9.89
CA ILE A 235 7.79 14.93 -8.88
C ILE A 235 9.13 14.72 -9.59
N SER A 236 9.94 15.76 -9.56
CA SER A 236 11.29 15.78 -10.14
C SER A 236 12.41 15.70 -9.10
N ASN A 237 12.07 15.79 -7.80
CA ASN A 237 13.03 15.81 -6.69
C ASN A 237 12.55 14.89 -5.57
N TYR A 238 13.49 14.42 -4.74
CA TYR A 238 13.16 13.69 -3.52
C TYR A 238 12.66 14.64 -2.43
N GLY A 239 12.00 14.07 -1.41
CA GLY A 239 11.67 14.81 -0.21
C GLY A 239 12.93 15.30 0.51
N HIS A 240 12.89 16.52 1.04
CA HIS A 240 13.98 17.11 1.80
C HIS A 240 14.11 16.45 3.18
N CYS A 241 15.35 16.37 3.65
CA CYS A 241 15.64 16.03 5.04
C CYS A 241 15.65 17.29 5.94
N SER A 242 15.71 17.09 7.25
CA SER A 242 15.78 18.20 8.21
C SER A 242 17.18 18.82 8.33
N ALA A 243 18.25 18.13 7.90
CA ALA A 243 19.63 18.61 8.04
C ALA A 243 19.90 19.88 7.20
N GLY A 244 20.39 20.95 7.85
CA GLY A 244 20.56 22.28 7.24
C GLY A 244 21.57 22.32 6.07
N SER A 245 22.64 21.53 6.17
CA SER A 245 23.75 21.48 5.21
C SER A 245 23.60 20.40 4.13
N CYS A 246 22.46 19.70 4.07
CA CYS A 246 22.28 18.62 3.11
C CYS A 246 22.07 19.16 1.68
N SER A 247 22.71 18.51 0.71
CA SER A 247 22.57 18.84 -0.72
C SER A 247 21.14 18.67 -1.26
N CYS A 248 20.27 17.93 -0.59
CA CYS A 248 18.84 17.85 -0.97
C CYS A 248 18.13 19.22 -0.94
N LYS A 249 18.70 20.21 -0.24
CA LYS A 249 18.15 21.58 -0.15
C LYS A 249 18.75 22.55 -1.16
N SER A 250 19.90 22.21 -1.75
CA SER A 250 20.40 22.96 -2.89
C SER A 250 19.54 22.63 -4.08
N ARG A 251 18.96 23.65 -4.73
CA ARG A 251 18.36 23.49 -6.06
C ARG A 251 19.49 23.12 -7.00
N ILE A 252 19.65 21.83 -7.27
CA ILE A 252 20.43 21.40 -8.40
C ILE A 252 19.48 21.56 -9.59
N ASP A 253 19.68 22.60 -10.39
CA ASP A 253 19.19 22.64 -11.78
C ASP A 253 20.01 21.61 -12.59
N SER A 254 20.02 20.35 -12.15
CA SER A 254 20.75 19.29 -12.84
C SER A 254 19.99 19.05 -14.13
N LYS A 255 20.57 19.54 -15.22
CA LYS A 255 20.34 19.05 -16.59
C LYS A 255 20.81 17.59 -16.75
N ASP A 256 20.68 16.76 -15.72
CA ASP A 256 20.90 15.32 -15.86
C ASP A 256 19.63 14.71 -16.40
N LEU A 257 19.65 14.44 -17.71
CA LEU A 257 18.57 13.79 -18.47
C LEU A 257 18.34 12.32 -18.07
N SER A 258 19.03 11.78 -17.05
CA SER A 258 18.98 10.35 -16.69
C SER A 258 17.86 9.95 -15.73
N CYS A 259 17.37 10.87 -14.87
CA CYS A 259 16.30 10.58 -13.91
C CYS A 259 14.96 11.19 -14.35
N SER A 260 14.14 10.36 -15.01
CA SER A 260 12.80 10.74 -15.44
C SER A 260 11.91 11.12 -14.26
N ALA A 261 11.17 12.23 -14.37
CA ALA A 261 10.21 12.64 -13.35
C ALA A 261 9.04 11.66 -13.24
N VAL A 262 8.41 11.58 -12.06
CA VAL A 262 7.13 10.87 -11.88
C VAL A 262 6.01 11.86 -12.04
N ILE A 263 5.14 11.63 -13.02
CA ILE A 263 3.99 12.49 -13.32
C ILE A 263 2.74 11.83 -12.75
N PHE A 264 1.97 12.58 -11.98
CA PHE A 264 0.68 12.15 -11.46
C PHE A 264 -0.45 12.92 -12.12
N LYS A 265 -1.57 12.24 -12.36
CA LYS A 265 -2.86 12.87 -12.66
C LYS A 265 -3.90 12.40 -11.67
N LEU A 266 -4.62 13.32 -11.05
CA LEU A 266 -5.63 13.00 -10.05
C LEU A 266 -7.02 12.92 -10.67
N ARG A 267 -7.79 11.88 -10.33
CA ARG A 267 -9.17 11.68 -10.80
C ARG A 267 -10.11 11.32 -9.66
N LYS A 268 -11.12 12.16 -9.44
CA LYS A 268 -12.19 11.90 -8.48
C LYS A 268 -13.27 11.00 -9.06
N GLY A 269 -13.58 9.93 -8.35
CA GLY A 269 -14.72 9.07 -8.65
C GLY A 269 -14.33 7.60 -8.71
N LEU A 270 -15.32 6.74 -8.96
CA LEU A 270 -15.08 5.32 -9.12
C LEU A 270 -14.47 5.05 -10.49
N TYR A 271 -13.52 4.12 -10.55
CA TYR A 271 -12.79 3.84 -11.80
C TYR A 271 -13.72 3.47 -12.96
N HIS A 272 -14.76 2.68 -12.70
CA HIS A 272 -15.71 2.27 -13.72
C HIS A 272 -16.57 3.40 -14.28
N GLU A 273 -16.86 4.43 -13.49
CA GLU A 273 -17.58 5.62 -13.92
C GLU A 273 -16.68 6.53 -14.76
N ARG A 274 -15.38 6.56 -14.40
CA ARG A 274 -14.37 7.43 -15.01
C ARG A 274 -13.59 6.80 -16.16
N TYR A 275 -13.76 5.51 -16.42
CA TYR A 275 -12.92 4.78 -17.36
C TYR A 275 -12.96 5.41 -18.76
N SER A 276 -14.17 5.77 -19.22
CA SER A 276 -14.40 6.29 -20.57
C SER A 276 -13.76 7.65 -20.83
N ASP A 277 -13.59 8.50 -19.82
CA ASP A 277 -12.87 9.76 -19.93
C ASP A 277 -11.37 9.59 -19.72
N ILE A 278 -10.96 8.70 -18.82
CA ILE A 278 -9.53 8.44 -18.55
C ILE A 278 -8.82 7.91 -19.80
N VAL A 279 -9.40 6.91 -20.49
CA VAL A 279 -8.75 6.28 -21.65
C VAL A 279 -8.65 7.16 -22.89
N LYS A 280 -9.33 8.30 -22.92
CA LYS A 280 -9.14 9.31 -23.97
C LYS A 280 -7.80 10.01 -23.81
N ASP A 281 -7.32 10.16 -22.58
CA ASP A 281 -6.09 10.87 -22.26
C ASP A 281 -4.88 9.92 -22.24
N SER A 282 -5.04 8.73 -21.65
CA SER A 282 -3.96 7.73 -21.61
C SER A 282 -4.50 6.30 -21.47
N ASN A 283 -3.84 5.35 -22.13
CA ASN A 283 -4.14 3.92 -21.95
C ASN A 283 -3.11 3.32 -20.98
N PRO A 284 -3.54 2.67 -19.88
CA PRO A 284 -2.60 2.12 -18.91
C PRO A 284 -1.96 0.84 -19.44
N HIS A 285 -0.70 0.64 -19.08
CA HIS A 285 -0.02 -0.64 -19.26
C HIS A 285 -0.26 -1.58 -18.07
N LEU A 286 -0.56 -1.00 -16.89
CA LEU A 286 -0.79 -1.72 -15.65
C LEU A 286 -1.85 -0.99 -14.81
N ILE A 287 -2.72 -1.75 -14.17
CA ILE A 287 -3.65 -1.26 -13.15
C ILE A 287 -3.20 -1.81 -11.79
N VAL A 288 -3.07 -0.95 -10.78
CA VAL A 288 -2.70 -1.35 -9.42
C VAL A 288 -3.75 -0.83 -8.45
N ALA A 289 -4.29 -1.72 -7.63
CA ALA A 289 -5.28 -1.41 -6.60
C ALA A 289 -4.75 -1.88 -5.24
N PRO A 290 -3.99 -1.03 -4.54
CA PRO A 290 -3.42 -1.39 -3.26
C PRO A 290 -4.47 -1.34 -2.15
N ASN A 291 -4.37 -2.27 -1.20
CA ASN A 291 -5.29 -2.41 -0.08
C ASN A 291 -6.77 -2.30 -0.51
N ALA A 292 -7.13 -3.01 -1.59
CA ALA A 292 -8.36 -2.77 -2.31
C ALA A 292 -9.61 -3.12 -1.49
N GLY A 293 -9.54 -4.10 -0.59
CA GLY A 293 -10.69 -4.54 0.18
C GLY A 293 -11.82 -5.06 -0.72
N VAL A 294 -11.48 -5.75 -1.82
CA VAL A 294 -12.46 -6.18 -2.84
C VAL A 294 -13.63 -6.95 -2.23
N ALA A 295 -13.36 -7.82 -1.26
CA ALA A 295 -14.39 -8.59 -0.57
C ALA A 295 -15.26 -7.75 0.38
N ALA A 296 -14.79 -6.57 0.81
CA ALA A 296 -15.49 -5.69 1.73
C ALA A 296 -16.36 -4.64 1.01
N TYR A 297 -15.99 -4.25 -0.22
CA TYR A 297 -16.64 -3.17 -0.95
C TYR A 297 -17.27 -3.64 -2.28
N PRO A 298 -18.60 -3.80 -2.35
CA PRO A 298 -19.30 -4.23 -3.57
C PRO A 298 -19.10 -3.30 -4.78
N SER A 299 -18.72 -2.04 -4.55
CA SER A 299 -18.41 -1.06 -5.60
C SER A 299 -17.24 -1.46 -6.51
N TRP A 300 -16.44 -2.47 -6.12
CA TRP A 300 -15.40 -3.04 -6.98
C TRP A 300 -15.95 -3.86 -8.14
N MET A 301 -17.17 -4.40 -8.05
CA MET A 301 -17.68 -5.33 -9.06
C MET A 301 -17.69 -4.73 -10.47
N PRO A 302 -18.26 -3.53 -10.72
CA PRO A 302 -18.22 -2.93 -12.06
C PRO A 302 -16.80 -2.57 -12.52
N THR A 303 -15.91 -2.20 -11.58
CA THR A 303 -14.50 -1.94 -11.87
C THR A 303 -13.79 -3.20 -12.38
N ILE A 304 -13.98 -4.33 -11.72
CA ILE A 304 -13.37 -5.62 -12.10
C ILE A 304 -13.91 -6.09 -13.45
N GLU A 305 -15.21 -5.90 -13.72
CA GLU A 305 -15.81 -6.21 -15.02
C GLU A 305 -15.18 -5.41 -16.16
N ILE A 306 -14.94 -4.11 -15.96
CA ILE A 306 -14.25 -3.27 -16.94
C ILE A 306 -12.82 -3.74 -17.13
N ILE A 307 -12.06 -3.95 -16.05
CA ILE A 307 -10.67 -4.44 -16.12
C ILE A 307 -10.59 -5.75 -16.93
N ARG A 308 -11.50 -6.69 -16.66
CA ARG A 308 -11.62 -7.93 -17.43
C ARG A 308 -11.90 -7.68 -18.90
N LYS A 309 -12.87 -6.82 -19.21
CA LYS A 309 -13.30 -6.50 -20.58
C LYS A 309 -12.17 -5.88 -21.40
N VAL A 310 -11.36 -5.04 -20.78
CA VAL A 310 -10.29 -4.29 -21.47
C VAL A 310 -8.99 -5.08 -21.55
N GLY A 311 -8.82 -6.11 -20.72
CA GLY A 311 -7.71 -7.05 -20.78
C GLY A 311 -6.37 -6.48 -20.32
N ILE A 312 -6.37 -5.35 -19.61
CA ILE A 312 -5.17 -4.72 -19.06
C ILE A 312 -4.74 -5.51 -17.81
N PRO A 313 -3.44 -5.83 -17.63
CA PRO A 313 -2.95 -6.46 -16.41
C PRO A 313 -3.34 -5.64 -15.17
N ALA A 314 -3.90 -6.31 -14.16
CA ALA A 314 -4.32 -5.68 -12.92
C ALA A 314 -3.81 -6.46 -11.71
N ILE A 315 -3.23 -5.74 -10.75
CA ILE A 315 -2.70 -6.30 -9.51
C ILE A 315 -3.44 -5.65 -8.34
N PHE A 316 -3.97 -6.48 -7.46
CA PHE A 316 -4.67 -6.08 -6.24
C PHE A 316 -3.83 -6.51 -5.05
N THR A 317 -3.72 -5.66 -4.03
CA THR A 317 -3.13 -6.04 -2.74
C THR A 317 -4.15 -5.83 -1.62
N ASP A 318 -3.93 -6.49 -0.48
CA ASP A 318 -4.78 -6.39 0.70
C ASP A 318 -3.94 -6.44 1.98
N PHE A 319 -4.51 -5.94 3.08
CA PHE A 319 -3.79 -5.79 4.36
C PHE A 319 -3.32 -7.09 4.99
N CYS A 320 -3.90 -8.24 4.61
CA CYS A 320 -3.48 -9.55 5.10
C CYS A 320 -3.79 -10.67 4.09
N GLU A 321 -3.19 -11.83 4.31
CA GLU A 321 -3.34 -12.99 3.43
C GLU A 321 -4.81 -13.47 3.34
N GLU A 322 -5.56 -13.41 4.43
CA GLU A 322 -6.99 -13.80 4.41
C GLU A 322 -7.82 -12.82 3.57
N ALA A 323 -7.58 -11.52 3.71
CA ALA A 323 -8.27 -10.51 2.91
C ALA A 323 -7.95 -10.69 1.41
N ALA A 324 -6.68 -10.95 1.07
CA ALA A 324 -6.27 -11.26 -0.31
C ALA A 324 -6.93 -12.55 -0.84
N HIS A 325 -7.12 -13.56 0.01
CA HIS A 325 -7.82 -14.79 -0.37
C HIS A 325 -9.31 -14.55 -0.66
N LEU A 326 -9.99 -13.77 0.17
CA LEU A 326 -11.38 -13.38 -0.05
C LEU A 326 -11.51 -12.53 -1.33
N ALA A 327 -10.61 -11.56 -1.53
CA ALA A 327 -10.55 -10.77 -2.75
C ALA A 327 -10.35 -11.64 -4.00
N SER A 328 -9.42 -12.61 -3.95
CA SER A 328 -9.20 -13.59 -5.02
C SER A 328 -10.47 -14.36 -5.38
N SER A 329 -11.23 -14.78 -4.37
CA SER A 329 -12.50 -15.51 -4.55
C SER A 329 -13.55 -14.64 -5.23
N CYS A 330 -13.69 -13.38 -4.80
CA CYS A 330 -14.58 -12.40 -5.44
C CYS A 330 -14.17 -12.13 -6.90
N ILE A 331 -12.90 -11.86 -7.16
CA ILE A 331 -12.38 -11.59 -8.51
C ILE A 331 -12.62 -12.81 -9.42
N SER A 332 -12.33 -14.02 -8.94
CA SER A 332 -12.54 -15.24 -9.72
C SER A 332 -14.02 -15.48 -10.02
N SER A 333 -14.91 -15.17 -9.07
CA SER A 333 -16.35 -15.27 -9.27
C SER A 333 -16.87 -14.27 -10.31
N ILE A 334 -16.37 -13.03 -10.31
CA ILE A 334 -16.78 -11.97 -11.26
C ILE A 334 -16.21 -12.24 -12.66
N THR A 335 -14.96 -12.70 -12.72
CA THR A 335 -14.25 -12.88 -13.99
C THR A 335 -14.46 -14.25 -14.62
N GLY A 336 -14.88 -15.25 -13.84
CA GLY A 336 -14.93 -16.65 -14.27
C GLY A 336 -13.54 -17.21 -14.61
N GLN A 337 -12.47 -16.56 -14.16
CA GLN A 337 -11.08 -16.95 -14.45
C GLN A 337 -10.28 -17.06 -13.15
N PRO A 338 -9.39 -18.05 -13.03
CA PRO A 338 -8.45 -18.09 -11.91
C PRO A 338 -7.44 -16.95 -12.01
N LEU A 339 -6.84 -16.60 -10.87
CA LEU A 339 -5.72 -15.66 -10.85
C LEU A 339 -4.53 -16.20 -11.65
N ARG A 340 -3.85 -15.30 -12.37
CA ARG A 340 -2.63 -15.64 -13.13
C ARG A 340 -1.40 -15.83 -12.23
N VAL A 341 -1.33 -15.10 -11.11
CA VAL A 341 -0.30 -15.26 -10.07
C VAL A 341 -0.98 -15.76 -8.80
N PRO A 342 -0.41 -16.74 -8.08
CA PRO A 342 -0.87 -17.07 -6.74
C PRO A 342 -0.71 -15.87 -5.79
N ILE A 343 -1.44 -15.90 -4.68
CA ILE A 343 -1.30 -14.91 -3.62
C ILE A 343 0.15 -14.96 -3.08
N GLN A 344 0.79 -13.80 -3.00
CA GLN A 344 2.15 -13.64 -2.51
C GLN A 344 2.16 -12.63 -1.36
N GLY A 345 3.06 -12.82 -0.39
CA GLY A 345 3.36 -11.80 0.61
C GLY A 345 4.18 -10.69 -0.03
N SER A 346 3.75 -9.44 0.11
CA SER A 346 4.54 -8.29 -0.30
C SER A 346 5.66 -7.99 0.70
N LEU A 347 6.69 -7.30 0.22
CA LEU A 347 7.97 -7.01 0.89
C LEU A 347 7.86 -6.57 2.35
#